data_AF-A0AAD3MH70-F1
#
_entry.id   AF-A0AAD3MH70-F1
#
_cell.length_a   1.000
_cell.length_b   1.000
_cell.length_c   1.000
_cell.angle_alpha   90.00
_cell.angle_beta   90.00
_cell.angle_gamma   90.00
#
_symmetry.space_group_name_H-M   'P 1'
#
loop_
_entity.id
_entity.type
_entity.pdbx_description
1 polymer ?
#
loop_
_entity_poly.entity_id
_entity_poly.type
_entity_poly.pdbx_seq_one_letter_code
_entity_poly.pdbx_strand_id
1 'polypeptide(L)'
;VATRPGRISAQEDYLPTQLEHLHIAQFKAGDISGAVQTLRSLLLFYPSDKDSLDNLQLYYDTLGGDTESQGTQPAQEIVRYISRSLQEKKLLYFGRENLDFSFTDPDLWTPEDVVPESLRETWRAEKEKMNEKIKEGEQQEEVDDSGFFAGGPVPRKGVTITMDDEILNGTNRVVLDGVMTEKECDRILQLATAAASAGDGYRGRRSPHTPHETFEGLTVLRAVKLAQDGMVNQSDARLLHELGERVRVLLHSYFRSPSGLFISFTHLVCRNAIAGDQEGRLDLSHPVHVDNCLLEPETKQCWKEPPAFIHRDLSAILYLNDNFDGGELIFTNRDAKTVTARVKPSCGRLVGFSSGPVNPHGVTAVTSGRRCSLALWFTKQKLYRDMEREEAEALWAADGQSVVKKDEEE
;
A
#
# COMPACT_ATOMS: atom_id res chain seq x y z
N VAL A 1 -24.94 -5.82 2.12
CA VAL A 1 -23.73 -5.90 1.28
C VAL A 1 -22.58 -6.30 2.19
N ALA A 2 -21.93 -7.43 1.92
CA ALA A 2 -20.72 -7.81 2.66
C ALA A 2 -19.55 -6.97 2.13
N THR A 3 -18.99 -6.10 2.95
CA THR A 3 -17.81 -5.30 2.60
C THR A 3 -16.67 -5.69 3.53
N ARG A 4 -15.43 -5.68 3.01
CA ARG A 4 -14.25 -5.80 3.88
C ARG A 4 -14.12 -4.51 4.71
N PRO A 5 -13.60 -4.56 5.94
CA PRO A 5 -13.34 -3.34 6.72
C PRO A 5 -12.56 -2.31 5.89
N GLY A 6 -13.10 -1.11 5.74
CA GLY A 6 -12.50 -0.04 4.93
C GLY A 6 -12.92 0.00 3.46
N ARG A 7 -13.74 -0.94 2.96
CA ARG A 7 -14.27 -0.91 1.59
C ARG A 7 -15.70 -0.37 1.52
N ILE A 8 -16.00 0.31 0.41
CA ILE A 8 -17.36 0.71 0.01
C ILE A 8 -17.96 -0.33 -0.96
N SER A 9 -17.13 -1.06 -1.71
CA SER A 9 -17.56 -2.09 -2.66
C SER A 9 -17.88 -3.42 -1.96
N ALA A 10 -18.88 -4.11 -2.51
CA ALA A 10 -19.25 -5.46 -2.11
C ALA A 10 -18.12 -6.45 -2.40
N GLN A 11 -17.92 -7.43 -1.53
CA GLN A 11 -17.12 -8.60 -1.88
C GLN A 11 -17.92 -9.46 -2.87
N GLU A 12 -17.35 -9.64 -4.06
CA GLU A 12 -17.86 -10.56 -5.08
C GLU A 12 -17.80 -12.00 -4.57
N ASP A 13 -18.83 -12.79 -4.90
CA ASP A 13 -18.95 -14.20 -4.52
C ASP A 13 -18.63 -14.50 -3.04
N TYR A 14 -19.00 -13.59 -2.14
CA TYR A 14 -18.71 -13.75 -0.72
C TYR A 14 -19.17 -15.11 -0.18
N LEU A 15 -20.44 -15.49 -0.43
CA LEU A 15 -21.00 -16.75 0.05
C LEU A 15 -20.35 -17.98 -0.62
N PRO A 16 -20.25 -18.08 -1.96
CA PRO A 16 -19.49 -19.15 -2.61
C PRO A 16 -18.07 -19.31 -2.06
N THR A 17 -17.33 -18.21 -1.88
CA THR A 17 -15.97 -18.21 -1.35
C THR A 17 -15.92 -18.75 0.09
N GLN A 18 -16.87 -18.36 0.95
CA GLN A 18 -16.93 -18.90 2.32
C GLN A 18 -17.24 -20.41 2.32
N LEU A 19 -18.12 -20.88 1.43
CA LEU A 19 -18.43 -22.30 1.29
C LEU A 19 -17.23 -23.10 0.80
N GLU A 20 -16.48 -22.58 -0.17
CA GLU A 20 -15.24 -23.22 -0.64
C GLU A 20 -14.21 -23.37 0.49
N HIS A 21 -13.97 -22.30 1.26
CA HIS A 21 -13.06 -22.36 2.41
C HIS A 21 -13.53 -23.33 3.49
N LEU A 22 -14.83 -23.34 3.79
CA LEU A 22 -15.42 -24.25 4.76
C LEU A 22 -15.28 -25.70 4.31
N HIS A 23 -15.55 -25.98 3.04
CA HIS A 23 -15.39 -27.30 2.42
C HIS A 23 -13.95 -27.82 2.59
N ILE A 24 -12.96 -27.01 2.22
CA ILE A 24 -11.53 -27.36 2.36
C ILE A 24 -11.16 -27.62 3.82
N ALA A 25 -11.66 -26.79 4.74
CA ALA A 25 -11.39 -26.94 6.17
C ALA A 25 -11.99 -28.22 6.75
N GLN A 26 -13.26 -28.53 6.41
CA GLN A 26 -13.94 -29.75 6.83
C GLN A 26 -13.23 -31.00 6.31
N PHE A 27 -12.86 -31.01 5.03
CA PHE A 27 -12.10 -32.11 4.45
C PHE A 27 -10.75 -32.32 5.17
N LYS A 28 -9.99 -31.25 5.40
CA LYS A 28 -8.71 -31.32 6.13
C LYS A 28 -8.86 -31.76 7.60
N ALA A 29 -10.01 -31.47 8.21
CA ALA A 29 -10.34 -31.91 9.56
C ALA A 29 -10.87 -33.36 9.62
N GLY A 30 -11.06 -34.02 8.46
CA GLY A 30 -11.63 -35.36 8.37
C GLY A 30 -13.15 -35.42 8.46
N ASP A 31 -13.83 -34.28 8.46
CA ASP A 31 -15.30 -34.18 8.42
C ASP A 31 -15.78 -34.30 6.96
N ILE A 32 -15.79 -35.51 6.43
CA ILE A 32 -16.16 -35.75 5.03
C ILE A 32 -17.65 -35.50 4.78
N SER A 33 -18.53 -35.82 5.75
CA SER A 33 -19.96 -35.55 5.60
C SER A 33 -20.24 -34.05 5.52
N GLY A 34 -19.59 -33.25 6.37
CA GLY A 34 -19.66 -31.80 6.30
C GLY A 34 -19.10 -31.26 4.99
N ALA A 35 -17.95 -31.77 4.55
CA ALA A 35 -17.35 -31.38 3.27
C ALA A 35 -18.30 -31.65 2.08
N VAL A 36 -18.91 -32.84 2.01
CA VAL A 36 -19.90 -33.21 0.98
C VAL A 36 -21.13 -32.29 1.03
N GLN A 37 -21.67 -32.01 2.22
CA GLN A 37 -22.79 -31.09 2.37
C GLN A 37 -22.45 -29.69 1.83
N THR A 38 -21.31 -29.14 2.24
CA THR A 38 -20.85 -27.81 1.85
C THR A 38 -20.57 -27.73 0.35
N LEU A 39 -19.96 -28.77 -0.22
CA LEU A 39 -19.68 -28.84 -1.64
C LEU A 39 -20.95 -28.94 -2.49
N ARG A 40 -21.95 -29.72 -2.03
CA ARG A 40 -23.29 -29.74 -2.65
C ARG A 40 -23.98 -28.38 -2.55
N SER A 41 -23.79 -27.64 -1.45
CA SER A 41 -24.28 -26.27 -1.31
C SER A 41 -23.59 -25.29 -2.25
N LEU A 42 -22.27 -25.42 -2.44
CA LEU A 42 -21.49 -24.61 -3.39
C LEU A 42 -21.95 -24.82 -4.83
N LEU A 43 -22.21 -26.06 -5.23
CA LEU A 43 -22.71 -26.42 -6.56
C LEU A 43 -24.10 -25.88 -6.88
N LEU A 44 -24.86 -25.38 -5.89
CA LEU A 44 -26.10 -24.66 -6.17
C LEU A 44 -25.85 -23.27 -6.80
N PHE A 45 -24.67 -22.68 -6.55
CA PHE A 45 -24.24 -21.43 -7.19
C PHE A 45 -23.61 -21.70 -8.56
N TYR A 46 -22.74 -22.71 -8.64
CA TYR A 46 -22.01 -23.05 -9.86
C TYR A 46 -22.16 -24.55 -10.20
N PRO A 47 -23.30 -24.96 -10.81
CA PRO A 47 -23.61 -26.38 -11.03
C PRO A 47 -22.66 -27.12 -11.97
N SER A 48 -21.96 -26.38 -12.82
CA SER A 48 -21.02 -26.91 -13.81
C SER A 48 -19.56 -26.77 -13.39
N ASP A 49 -19.29 -26.36 -12.14
CA ASP A 49 -17.92 -26.21 -11.64
C ASP A 49 -17.22 -27.57 -11.58
N LYS A 50 -16.19 -27.73 -12.41
CA LYS A 50 -15.54 -29.03 -12.61
C LYS A 50 -14.80 -29.48 -11.36
N ASP A 51 -14.11 -28.58 -10.68
CA ASP A 51 -13.29 -28.92 -9.51
C ASP A 51 -14.18 -29.39 -8.35
N SER A 52 -15.34 -28.76 -8.16
CA SER A 52 -16.33 -29.18 -7.17
C SER A 52 -16.97 -30.53 -7.53
N LEU A 53 -17.24 -30.79 -8.81
CA LEU A 53 -17.78 -32.08 -9.27
C LEU A 53 -16.74 -33.21 -9.10
N ASP A 54 -15.48 -32.96 -9.45
CA ASP A 54 -14.38 -33.91 -9.33
C ASP A 54 -14.11 -34.22 -7.83
N ASN A 55 -14.19 -33.23 -6.94
CA ASN A 55 -14.08 -33.45 -5.49
C ASN A 55 -15.23 -34.29 -4.93
N LEU A 56 -16.48 -34.07 -5.39
CA LEU A 56 -17.60 -34.95 -5.01
C LEU A 56 -17.35 -36.39 -5.47
N GLN A 57 -16.88 -36.57 -6.70
CA GLN A 57 -16.55 -37.88 -7.24
C GLN A 57 -15.46 -38.57 -6.42
N LEU A 58 -14.40 -37.85 -6.06
CA LEU A 58 -13.33 -38.34 -5.19
C LEU A 58 -13.87 -38.83 -3.84
N TYR A 59 -14.81 -38.09 -3.22
CA TYR A 59 -15.41 -38.48 -1.94
C TYR A 59 -16.26 -39.74 -2.06
N TYR A 60 -16.98 -39.93 -3.17
CA TYR A 60 -17.71 -41.18 -3.42
C TYR A 60 -16.77 -42.37 -3.59
N ASP A 61 -15.70 -42.20 -4.36
CA ASP A 61 -14.77 -43.29 -4.69
C ASP A 61 -13.90 -43.69 -3.49
N THR A 62 -13.49 -42.72 -2.67
CA THR A 62 -12.60 -42.94 -1.52
C THR A 62 -13.32 -43.56 -0.31
N LEU A 63 -14.62 -43.27 -0.13
CA LEU A 63 -15.41 -43.77 1.00
C LEU A 63 -16.14 -45.09 0.73
N GLY A 64 -15.87 -45.77 -0.39
CA GLY A 64 -16.36 -47.13 -0.61
C GLY A 64 -17.88 -47.28 -0.71
N GLY A 65 -18.58 -46.28 -1.24
CA GLY A 65 -20.03 -46.36 -1.45
C GLY A 65 -20.87 -46.19 -0.19
N ASP A 66 -20.38 -45.45 0.81
CA ASP A 66 -21.12 -45.15 2.03
C ASP A 66 -22.46 -44.45 1.72
N THR A 67 -23.57 -45.08 2.06
CA THR A 67 -24.94 -44.62 1.77
C THR A 67 -25.26 -43.26 2.40
N GLU A 68 -24.57 -42.86 3.47
CA GLU A 68 -24.73 -41.53 4.09
C GLU A 68 -24.27 -40.40 3.15
N SER A 69 -23.14 -40.56 2.47
CA SER A 69 -22.61 -39.56 1.53
C SER A 69 -23.52 -39.30 0.32
N GLN A 70 -24.30 -40.30 -0.10
CA GLN A 70 -25.31 -40.14 -1.15
C GLN A 70 -26.54 -39.37 -0.65
N GLY A 71 -26.94 -39.54 0.61
CA GLY A 71 -28.10 -38.91 1.23
C GLY A 71 -27.90 -37.45 1.66
N THR A 72 -26.66 -37.00 1.88
CA THR A 72 -26.34 -35.69 2.47
C THR A 72 -26.81 -34.50 1.63
N GLN A 73 -28.00 -33.98 1.91
CA GLN A 73 -28.54 -32.84 1.17
C GLN A 73 -27.71 -31.56 1.38
N PRO A 74 -27.68 -30.64 0.39
CA PRO A 74 -27.11 -29.31 0.61
C PRO A 74 -27.79 -28.64 1.81
N ALA A 75 -27.04 -27.76 2.47
CA ALA A 75 -27.51 -26.98 3.60
C ALA A 75 -28.81 -26.23 3.24
N GLN A 76 -29.87 -26.45 4.02
CA GLN A 76 -31.22 -26.00 3.70
C GLN A 76 -31.36 -24.48 3.70
N GLU A 77 -30.56 -23.80 4.50
CA GLU A 77 -30.43 -22.34 4.52
C GLU A 77 -29.89 -21.79 3.19
N ILE A 78 -28.93 -22.47 2.56
CA ILE A 78 -28.38 -22.09 1.25
C ILE A 78 -29.41 -22.36 0.15
N VAL A 79 -30.10 -23.51 0.20
CA VAL A 79 -31.21 -23.82 -0.72
C VAL A 79 -32.28 -22.74 -0.67
N ARG A 80 -32.70 -22.34 0.54
CA ARG A 80 -33.69 -21.28 0.74
C ARG A 80 -33.19 -19.93 0.24
N TYR A 81 -31.92 -19.59 0.50
CA TYR A 81 -31.31 -18.35 0.03
C TYR A 81 -31.31 -18.25 -1.50
N ILE A 82 -30.83 -19.29 -2.18
CA ILE A 82 -30.76 -19.33 -3.65
C ILE A 82 -32.16 -19.27 -4.24
N SER A 83 -33.09 -20.10 -3.74
CA SER A 83 -34.48 -20.07 -4.21
C SER A 83 -35.09 -18.67 -4.08
N ARG A 84 -34.86 -17.98 -2.95
CA ARG A 84 -35.37 -16.62 -2.74
C ARG A 84 -34.73 -15.62 -3.68
N SER A 85 -33.40 -15.63 -3.79
CA SER A 85 -32.64 -14.71 -4.64
C SER A 85 -33.00 -14.86 -6.12
N LEU A 86 -33.14 -16.10 -6.62
CA LEU A 86 -33.57 -16.33 -8.00
C LEU A 86 -35.00 -15.84 -8.26
N GLN A 87 -35.93 -15.99 -7.30
CA GLN A 87 -37.28 -15.43 -7.42
C GLN A 87 -37.29 -13.91 -7.41
N GLU A 88 -36.49 -13.28 -6.54
CA GLU A 88 -36.32 -11.83 -6.50
C GLU A 88 -35.74 -11.30 -7.82
N LYS A 89 -34.72 -11.98 -8.38
CA LYS A 89 -34.15 -11.64 -9.69
C LYS A 89 -35.13 -11.77 -10.82
N LYS A 90 -35.98 -12.81 -10.84
CA LYS A 90 -37.06 -12.94 -11.84
C LYS A 90 -37.98 -11.70 -11.84
N LEU A 91 -38.31 -11.17 -10.66
CA LEU A 91 -39.11 -9.94 -10.54
C LEU A 91 -38.34 -8.70 -11.01
N LEU A 92 -37.05 -8.60 -10.68
CA LEU A 92 -36.21 -7.48 -11.14
C LEU A 92 -36.05 -7.46 -12.65
N TYR A 93 -35.78 -8.61 -13.28
CA TYR A 93 -35.70 -8.72 -14.73
C TYR A 93 -37.04 -8.49 -15.42
N PHE A 94 -38.15 -8.93 -14.82
CA PHE A 94 -39.49 -8.59 -15.31
C PHE A 94 -39.70 -7.07 -15.33
N GLY A 95 -39.31 -6.37 -14.25
CA GLY A 95 -39.35 -4.92 -14.18
C GLY A 95 -38.45 -4.25 -15.22
N ARG A 96 -37.24 -4.79 -15.43
CA ARG A 96 -36.29 -4.29 -16.44
C ARG A 96 -36.82 -4.42 -17.87
N GLU A 97 -37.51 -5.51 -18.16
CA GLU A 97 -38.09 -5.75 -19.49
C GLU A 97 -39.36 -4.92 -19.75
N ASN A 98 -40.20 -4.72 -18.73
CA ASN A 98 -41.58 -4.25 -18.94
C ASN A 98 -41.90 -2.87 -18.34
N LEU A 99 -41.09 -2.35 -17.40
CA LEU A 99 -41.44 -1.18 -16.59
C LEU A 99 -40.43 -0.03 -16.67
N ASP A 100 -39.54 -0.02 -17.67
CA ASP A 100 -38.47 0.99 -17.85
C ASP A 100 -37.61 1.19 -16.58
N PHE A 101 -37.35 0.09 -15.88
CA PHE A 101 -36.52 0.04 -14.67
C PHE A 101 -35.11 -0.47 -15.02
N SER A 102 -34.06 0.15 -14.51
CA SER A 102 -32.69 -0.33 -14.73
C SER A 102 -32.08 -0.85 -13.44
N PHE A 103 -31.43 -2.02 -13.53
CA PHE A 103 -30.56 -2.55 -12.49
C PHE A 103 -29.47 -3.40 -13.13
N THR A 104 -28.35 -3.53 -12.43
CA THR A 104 -27.27 -4.45 -12.76
C THR A 104 -27.31 -5.60 -11.79
N ASP A 105 -27.30 -6.84 -12.28
CA ASP A 105 -27.22 -8.02 -11.43
C ASP A 105 -25.79 -8.13 -10.87
N PRO A 106 -25.60 -8.02 -9.53
CA PRO A 106 -24.28 -8.07 -8.93
C PRO A 106 -23.71 -9.49 -8.82
N ASP A 107 -24.50 -10.52 -9.10
CA ASP A 107 -24.14 -11.92 -8.88
C ASP A 107 -23.71 -12.62 -10.18
N LEU A 108 -22.51 -13.19 -10.19
CA LEU A 108 -21.98 -13.93 -11.34
C LEU A 108 -22.64 -15.30 -11.54
N TRP A 109 -23.24 -15.84 -10.48
CA TRP A 109 -23.85 -17.17 -10.43
C TRP A 109 -25.31 -17.20 -10.92
N THR A 110 -25.90 -16.07 -11.33
CA THR A 110 -27.29 -16.08 -11.85
C THR A 110 -27.40 -16.97 -13.09
N PRO A 111 -28.28 -17.99 -13.06
CA PRO A 111 -28.55 -18.84 -14.22
C PRO A 111 -29.21 -18.06 -15.37
N GLU A 112 -28.82 -18.34 -16.62
CA GLU A 112 -29.35 -17.62 -17.79
C GLU A 112 -30.87 -17.79 -17.98
N ASP A 113 -31.44 -18.90 -17.53
CA ASP A 113 -32.88 -19.18 -17.62
C ASP A 113 -33.72 -18.29 -16.70
N VAL A 114 -33.10 -17.60 -15.74
CA VAL A 114 -33.73 -16.57 -14.91
C VAL A 114 -33.90 -15.25 -15.67
N VAL A 115 -33.12 -15.04 -16.73
CA VAL A 115 -33.11 -13.82 -17.55
C VAL A 115 -34.05 -13.97 -18.75
N PRO A 116 -35.00 -13.03 -18.97
CA PRO A 116 -35.85 -12.99 -20.14
C PRO A 116 -35.04 -12.98 -21.44
N GLU A 117 -35.53 -13.67 -22.47
CA GLU A 117 -34.81 -13.86 -23.73
C GLU A 117 -34.40 -12.52 -24.39
N SER A 118 -35.26 -11.51 -24.28
CA SER A 118 -35.03 -10.14 -24.76
C SER A 118 -33.81 -9.45 -24.13
N LEU A 119 -33.42 -9.84 -22.92
CA LEU A 119 -32.34 -9.24 -22.13
C LEU A 119 -31.07 -10.09 -22.08
N ARG A 120 -31.07 -11.30 -22.66
CA ARG A 120 -29.93 -12.23 -22.52
C ARG A 120 -28.65 -11.71 -23.16
N GLU A 121 -28.72 -11.12 -24.35
CA GLU A 121 -27.53 -10.61 -25.04
C GLU A 121 -26.87 -9.47 -24.25
N THR A 122 -27.66 -8.52 -23.76
CA THR A 122 -27.14 -7.41 -22.94
C THR A 122 -26.61 -7.90 -21.60
N TRP A 123 -27.30 -8.85 -20.97
CA TRP A 123 -26.84 -9.49 -19.74
C TRP A 123 -25.53 -10.28 -19.92
N ARG A 124 -25.38 -11.06 -21.00
CA ARG A 124 -24.13 -11.78 -21.31
C ARG A 124 -22.98 -10.80 -21.50
N ALA A 125 -23.20 -9.70 -22.22
CA ALA A 125 -22.18 -8.66 -22.39
C ALA A 125 -21.81 -7.95 -21.06
N GLU A 126 -22.78 -7.70 -20.18
CA GLU A 126 -22.53 -7.17 -18.83
C GLU A 126 -21.71 -8.17 -17.98
N LYS A 127 -22.04 -9.46 -18.07
CA LYS A 127 -21.35 -10.55 -17.37
C LYS A 127 -19.94 -10.79 -17.89
N GLU A 128 -19.74 -10.76 -19.21
CA GLU A 128 -18.42 -10.84 -19.83
C GLU A 128 -17.54 -9.68 -19.39
N LYS A 129 -18.04 -8.45 -19.37
CA LYS A 129 -17.29 -7.29 -18.84
C LYS A 129 -16.94 -7.44 -17.36
N MET A 130 -17.81 -8.02 -16.54
CA MET A 130 -17.49 -8.31 -15.14
C MET A 130 -16.42 -9.40 -15.03
N ASN A 131 -16.54 -10.49 -15.79
CA ASN A 131 -15.54 -11.55 -15.86
C ASN A 131 -14.19 -11.07 -16.43
N GLU A 132 -14.20 -10.16 -17.41
CA GLU A 132 -13.00 -9.52 -17.95
C GLU A 132 -12.35 -8.65 -16.90
N LYS A 133 -13.08 -7.81 -16.16
CA LYS A 133 -12.51 -7.06 -15.02
C LYS A 133 -11.88 -7.97 -13.96
N ILE A 134 -12.47 -9.15 -13.73
CA ILE A 134 -11.94 -10.15 -12.80
C ILE A 134 -10.66 -10.79 -13.37
N LYS A 135 -10.66 -11.16 -14.66
CA LYS A 135 -9.48 -11.73 -15.35
C LYS A 135 -8.35 -10.72 -15.60
N GLU A 136 -8.68 -9.48 -15.87
CA GLU A 136 -7.76 -8.34 -15.96
C GLU A 136 -7.08 -8.05 -14.62
N GLY A 137 -7.63 -8.57 -13.51
CA GLY A 137 -6.97 -8.65 -12.22
C GLY A 137 -5.74 -9.58 -12.17
N GLU A 138 -5.50 -10.44 -13.17
CA GLU A 138 -4.40 -11.42 -13.14
C GLU A 138 -3.18 -11.12 -14.03
N GLN A 139 -3.22 -10.19 -15.01
CA GLN A 139 -2.04 -9.86 -15.84
C GLN A 139 -2.06 -8.42 -16.39
N GLN A 140 -1.93 -7.40 -15.53
CA GLN A 140 -1.39 -6.12 -16.01
C GLN A 140 0.13 -6.15 -15.90
N GLU A 141 0.82 -5.94 -17.03
CA GLU A 141 2.23 -5.52 -17.01
C GLU A 141 2.41 -4.34 -16.04
N GLU A 142 3.51 -4.36 -15.29
CA GLU A 142 3.85 -3.35 -14.29
C GLU A 142 4.24 -2.03 -14.96
N VAL A 143 3.25 -1.31 -15.50
CA VAL A 143 3.49 -0.01 -16.14
C VAL A 143 3.43 1.07 -15.07
N ASP A 144 4.55 1.75 -14.84
CA ASP A 144 4.59 2.96 -14.00
C ASP A 144 3.85 4.11 -14.72
N ASP A 145 2.66 4.47 -14.23
CA ASP A 145 1.81 5.55 -14.75
C ASP A 145 2.12 6.93 -14.14
N SER A 146 3.19 7.04 -13.32
CA SER A 146 3.50 8.27 -12.58
C SER A 146 3.92 9.44 -13.47
N GLY A 147 4.37 9.16 -14.70
CA GLY A 147 4.92 10.14 -15.62
C GLY A 147 6.33 10.63 -15.24
N PHE A 148 7.01 9.93 -14.33
CA PHE A 148 8.43 10.09 -14.06
C PHE A 148 9.25 9.17 -14.96
N PHE A 149 10.46 9.62 -15.29
CA PHE A 149 11.40 8.85 -16.09
C PHE A 149 12.81 8.95 -15.50
N ALA A 150 13.30 7.87 -14.91
CA ALA A 150 14.66 7.75 -14.38
C ALA A 150 15.74 7.99 -15.45
N GLY A 151 16.98 8.19 -15.00
CA GLY A 151 18.14 8.40 -15.89
C GLY A 151 18.44 9.86 -16.26
N GLY A 152 17.84 10.82 -15.55
CA GLY A 152 18.20 12.23 -15.65
C GLY A 152 19.53 12.57 -14.95
N PRO A 153 20.09 13.77 -15.18
CA PRO A 153 21.36 14.17 -14.59
C PRO A 153 21.22 14.43 -13.08
N VAL A 154 22.34 14.30 -12.35
CA VAL A 154 22.47 14.63 -10.92
C VAL A 154 23.29 15.92 -10.79
N PRO A 155 22.66 17.10 -10.62
CA PRO A 155 23.32 18.40 -10.76
C PRO A 155 24.04 18.86 -9.49
N ARG A 156 24.78 17.96 -8.82
CA ARG A 156 25.52 18.31 -7.59
C ARG A 156 26.84 17.56 -7.49
N LYS A 157 27.93 18.31 -7.39
CA LYS A 157 29.27 17.76 -7.20
C LYS A 157 29.35 16.98 -5.88
N GLY A 158 29.92 15.77 -5.93
CA GLY A 158 30.06 14.89 -4.77
C GLY A 158 28.86 13.97 -4.53
N VAL A 159 27.76 14.14 -5.26
CA VAL A 159 26.63 13.18 -5.27
C VAL A 159 26.81 12.21 -6.42
N THR A 160 26.62 10.92 -6.16
CA THR A 160 26.78 9.85 -7.17
C THR A 160 25.61 8.89 -7.14
N ILE A 161 25.20 8.38 -8.31
CA ILE A 161 24.25 7.28 -8.42
C ILE A 161 24.98 5.99 -8.08
N THR A 162 24.56 5.30 -7.02
CA THR A 162 25.16 4.03 -6.60
C THR A 162 24.31 2.83 -6.96
N MET A 163 22.99 3.02 -7.10
CA MET A 163 22.05 2.04 -7.64
C MET A 163 20.99 2.77 -8.45
N ASP A 164 20.76 2.34 -9.68
CA ASP A 164 19.67 2.79 -10.54
C ASP A 164 18.50 1.78 -10.53
N ASP A 165 17.51 2.02 -11.38
CA ASP A 165 16.30 1.20 -11.51
C ASP A 165 16.60 -0.23 -12.01
N GLU A 166 17.63 -0.39 -12.85
CA GLU A 166 18.11 -1.71 -13.27
C GLU A 166 18.69 -2.50 -12.09
N ILE A 167 19.58 -1.89 -11.29
CA ILE A 167 20.17 -2.54 -10.11
C ILE A 167 19.11 -2.82 -9.03
N LEU A 168 18.14 -1.92 -8.88
CA LEU A 168 17.08 -2.02 -7.87
C LEU A 168 15.88 -2.87 -8.33
N ASN A 169 15.97 -3.53 -9.49
CA ASN A 169 14.99 -4.46 -10.02
C ASN A 169 13.55 -3.91 -9.93
N GLY A 170 13.33 -2.71 -10.47
CA GLY A 170 12.01 -2.08 -10.54
C GLY A 170 12.07 -0.67 -11.08
N THR A 171 10.93 -0.12 -11.46
CA THR A 171 10.87 1.14 -12.24
C THR A 171 10.97 2.39 -11.37
N ASN A 172 11.66 3.41 -11.88
CA ASN A 172 11.79 4.72 -11.25
C ASN A 172 12.24 4.63 -9.78
N ARG A 173 13.35 3.93 -9.54
CA ARG A 173 14.05 3.86 -8.25
C ARG A 173 15.47 4.40 -8.42
N VAL A 174 16.04 5.00 -7.38
CA VAL A 174 17.44 5.42 -7.36
C VAL A 174 18.00 5.44 -5.94
N VAL A 175 19.28 5.11 -5.80
CA VAL A 175 20.09 5.37 -4.62
C VAL A 175 21.20 6.35 -4.99
N LEU A 176 21.27 7.46 -4.26
CA LEU A 176 22.30 8.49 -4.38
C LEU A 176 23.12 8.57 -3.10
N ASP A 177 24.44 8.49 -3.20
CA ASP A 177 25.35 8.71 -2.07
C ASP A 177 25.98 10.11 -2.15
N GLY A 178 26.38 10.64 -0.98
CA GLY A 178 27.04 11.95 -0.86
C GLY A 178 26.07 13.13 -0.81
N VAL A 179 24.78 12.90 -0.55
CA VAL A 179 23.76 13.97 -0.42
C VAL A 179 23.98 14.80 0.84
N MET A 180 24.56 14.20 1.89
CA MET A 180 24.99 14.88 3.10
C MET A 180 26.45 14.57 3.40
N THR A 181 27.11 15.50 4.08
CA THR A 181 28.41 15.24 4.71
C THR A 181 28.22 14.62 6.10
N GLU A 182 29.23 13.91 6.61
CA GLU A 182 29.23 13.38 7.99
C GLU A 182 28.88 14.44 9.03
N LYS A 183 29.44 15.65 8.89
CA LYS A 183 29.14 16.78 9.80
C LYS A 183 27.68 17.22 9.74
N GLU A 184 27.04 17.17 8.58
CA GLU A 184 25.61 17.48 8.44
C GLU A 184 24.76 16.37 9.08
N CYS A 185 25.13 15.10 8.91
CA CYS A 185 24.47 13.97 9.56
C CYS A 185 24.52 14.12 11.09
N ASP A 186 25.70 14.36 11.66
CA ASP A 186 25.89 14.56 13.10
C ASP A 186 25.01 15.69 13.65
N ARG A 187 24.97 16.83 12.95
CA ARG A 187 24.14 17.98 13.35
C ARG A 187 22.65 17.65 13.36
N ILE A 188 22.15 16.93 12.35
CA ILE A 188 20.74 16.56 12.30
C ILE A 188 20.41 15.44 13.31
N LEU A 189 21.33 14.52 13.60
CA LEU A 189 21.18 13.54 14.67
C LEU A 189 21.12 14.20 16.06
N GLN A 190 21.95 15.23 16.30
CA GLN A 190 21.89 16.03 17.52
C GLN A 190 20.56 16.78 17.63
N LEU A 191 20.10 17.40 16.53
CA LEU A 191 18.77 18.04 16.47
C LEU A 191 17.65 17.04 16.78
N ALA A 192 17.67 15.84 16.20
CA ALA A 192 16.70 14.79 16.49
C ALA A 192 16.74 14.39 17.97
N THR A 193 17.91 14.31 18.58
CA THR A 193 18.07 13.95 19.99
C THR A 193 17.53 15.04 20.93
N ALA A 194 17.68 16.31 20.55
CA ALA A 194 17.22 17.43 21.37
C ALA A 194 15.71 17.71 21.23
N ALA A 195 15.14 17.51 20.04
CA ALA A 195 13.81 18.05 19.70
C ALA A 195 12.78 17.03 19.23
N ALA A 196 13.16 15.82 18.82
CA ALA A 196 12.19 14.83 18.37
C ALA A 196 11.29 14.38 19.51
N SER A 197 10.03 14.09 19.20
CA SER A 197 9.04 13.64 20.19
C SER A 197 8.55 12.25 19.92
N ALA A 198 8.39 11.50 21.00
CA ALA A 198 7.86 10.16 20.95
C ALA A 198 6.43 10.14 20.38
N GLY A 199 6.21 9.34 19.33
CA GLY A 199 4.91 9.20 18.67
C GLY A 199 4.42 10.44 17.91
N ASP A 200 5.32 11.33 17.48
CA ASP A 200 4.99 12.47 16.61
C ASP A 200 4.29 11.97 15.32
N GLY A 201 3.20 12.62 14.91
CA GLY A 201 2.34 12.12 13.82
C GLY A 201 1.47 10.88 14.16
N TYR A 202 1.62 10.28 15.34
CA TYR A 202 0.88 9.08 15.79
C TYR A 202 0.14 9.28 17.12
N ARG A 203 -0.35 10.51 17.39
CA ARG A 203 -1.07 10.87 18.62
C ARG A 203 -0.30 10.49 19.90
N GLY A 204 1.03 10.56 19.88
CA GLY A 204 1.90 10.23 21.01
C GLY A 204 2.12 8.73 21.24
N ARG A 205 1.62 7.85 20.35
CA ARG A 205 1.88 6.41 20.45
C ARG A 205 3.36 6.13 20.19
N ARG A 206 4.08 5.71 21.23
CA ARG A 206 5.53 5.45 21.18
C ARG A 206 5.92 4.31 20.24
N SER A 207 5.05 3.31 20.08
CA SER A 207 5.30 2.11 19.25
C SER A 207 4.15 1.92 18.25
N PRO A 208 4.09 2.73 17.17
CA PRO A 208 2.94 2.74 16.27
C PRO A 208 2.90 1.58 15.28
N HIS A 209 4.04 0.96 14.93
CA HIS A 209 4.10 -0.11 13.91
C HIS A 209 4.41 -1.48 14.50
N THR A 210 5.31 -1.53 15.49
CA THR A 210 5.70 -2.76 16.19
C THR A 210 5.93 -2.44 17.67
N PRO A 211 5.55 -3.33 18.61
CA PRO A 211 5.81 -3.13 20.03
C PRO A 211 7.30 -3.13 20.39
N HIS A 212 8.17 -3.66 19.53
CA HIS A 212 9.60 -3.89 19.78
C HIS A 212 10.50 -2.67 19.54
N GLU A 213 9.92 -1.57 19.05
CA GLU A 213 10.66 -0.36 18.69
C GLU A 213 9.90 0.88 19.17
N THR A 214 10.64 1.93 19.53
CA THR A 214 10.06 3.25 19.77
C THR A 214 10.24 4.16 18.57
N PHE A 215 9.29 5.07 18.38
CA PHE A 215 9.25 6.04 17.29
C PHE A 215 9.31 7.46 17.84
N GLU A 216 10.17 8.27 17.24
CA GLU A 216 10.28 9.70 17.50
C GLU A 216 10.28 10.46 16.18
N GLY A 217 9.70 11.66 16.20
CA GLY A 217 9.60 12.50 15.01
C GLY A 217 9.77 13.99 15.28
N LEU A 218 10.17 14.73 14.25
CA LEU A 218 10.29 16.18 14.24
C LEU A 218 9.93 16.74 12.85
N THR A 219 8.97 17.67 12.80
CA THR A 219 8.64 18.43 11.59
C THR A 219 9.51 19.68 11.45
N VAL A 220 9.60 20.22 10.24
CA VAL A 220 10.39 21.44 9.94
C VAL A 220 9.88 22.63 10.75
N LEU A 221 8.57 22.89 10.73
CA LEU A 221 7.96 24.00 11.46
C LEU A 221 8.23 23.92 12.96
N ARG A 222 8.13 22.71 13.52
CA ARG A 222 8.42 22.50 14.94
C ARG A 222 9.89 22.76 15.27
N ALA A 223 10.82 22.30 14.43
CA ALA A 223 12.23 22.60 14.60
C ALA A 223 12.50 24.11 14.58
N VAL A 224 11.84 24.86 13.69
CA VAL A 224 11.95 26.33 13.61
C VAL A 224 11.40 27.01 14.85
N LYS A 225 10.22 26.62 15.33
CA LYS A 225 9.62 27.17 16.57
C LYS A 225 10.53 26.93 17.78
N LEU A 226 11.04 25.71 17.95
CA LEU A 226 11.99 25.39 19.01
C LEU A 226 13.30 26.19 18.89
N ALA A 227 13.72 26.51 17.67
CA ALA A 227 14.89 27.36 17.46
C ALA A 227 14.63 28.82 17.83
N GLN A 228 13.44 29.36 17.56
CA GLN A 228 13.03 30.71 17.98
C GLN A 228 12.99 30.82 19.51
N ASP A 229 12.56 29.76 20.18
CA ASP A 229 12.56 29.66 21.65
C ASP A 229 13.97 29.43 22.24
N GLY A 230 15.01 29.33 21.41
CA GLY A 230 16.39 29.10 21.83
C GLY A 230 16.67 27.69 22.36
N MET A 231 15.74 26.74 22.15
CA MET A 231 15.89 25.35 22.60
C MET A 231 16.81 24.52 21.70
N VAL A 232 16.92 24.89 20.42
CA VAL A 232 17.84 24.28 19.45
C VAL A 232 18.51 25.33 18.58
N ASN A 233 19.60 24.97 17.90
CA ASN A 233 20.31 25.91 17.03
C ASN A 233 19.48 26.26 15.79
N GLN A 234 19.36 27.56 15.51
CA GLN A 234 18.74 28.10 14.30
C GLN A 234 19.37 27.52 13.01
N SER A 235 20.69 27.35 13.00
CA SER A 235 21.41 26.78 11.86
C SER A 235 21.10 25.30 11.61
N ASP A 236 20.73 24.54 12.65
CA ASP A 236 20.38 23.11 12.52
C ASP A 236 18.93 22.97 12.02
N ALA A 237 18.01 23.79 12.53
CA ALA A 237 16.64 23.88 12.02
C ALA A 237 16.61 24.32 10.54
N ARG A 238 17.45 25.29 10.16
CA ARG A 238 17.62 25.70 8.75
C ARG A 238 18.20 24.58 7.90
N LEU A 239 19.23 23.87 8.38
CA LEU A 239 19.80 22.74 7.65
C LEU A 239 18.73 21.66 7.37
N LEU A 240 17.86 21.35 8.35
CA LEU A 240 16.76 20.40 8.16
C LEU A 240 15.85 20.79 6.99
N HIS A 241 15.50 22.07 6.87
CA HIS A 241 14.72 22.60 5.73
C HIS A 241 15.49 22.51 4.40
N GLU A 242 16.77 22.92 4.40
CA GLU A 242 17.61 22.93 3.20
C GLU A 242 17.87 21.52 2.64
N LEU A 243 17.91 20.51 3.51
CA LEU A 243 18.01 19.10 3.09
C LEU A 243 16.79 18.67 2.28
N GLY A 244 15.60 19.17 2.63
CA GLY A 244 14.38 18.94 1.83
C GLY A 244 14.49 19.48 0.41
N GLU A 245 14.91 20.74 0.25
CA GLU A 245 15.13 21.34 -1.08
C GLU A 245 16.23 20.63 -1.85
N ARG A 246 17.31 20.25 -1.16
CA ARG A 246 18.42 19.52 -1.75
C ARG A 246 17.94 18.21 -2.38
N VAL A 247 17.16 17.43 -1.63
CA VAL A 247 16.57 16.18 -2.14
C VAL A 247 15.61 16.47 -3.30
N ARG A 248 14.74 17.48 -3.16
CA ARG A 248 13.77 17.87 -4.19
C ARG A 248 14.46 18.16 -5.52
N VAL A 249 15.54 18.96 -5.52
CA VAL A 249 16.29 19.32 -6.73
C VAL A 249 16.95 18.10 -7.37
N LEU A 250 17.59 17.24 -6.57
CA LEU A 250 18.23 16.03 -7.07
C LEU A 250 17.24 15.10 -7.75
N LEU A 251 16.11 14.84 -7.09
CA LEU A 251 15.10 13.92 -7.61
C LEU A 251 14.28 14.49 -8.76
N HIS A 252 13.97 15.80 -8.73
CA HIS A 252 13.32 16.48 -9.85
C HIS A 252 14.14 16.35 -11.13
N SER A 253 15.46 16.50 -11.03
CA SER A 253 16.40 16.35 -12.14
C SER A 253 16.53 14.88 -12.58
N TYR A 254 16.75 13.96 -11.64
CA TYR A 254 16.99 12.55 -11.97
C TYR A 254 15.76 11.86 -12.58
N PHE A 255 14.55 12.14 -12.07
CA PHE A 255 13.31 11.56 -12.58
C PHE A 255 12.66 12.35 -13.71
N ARG A 256 13.35 13.37 -14.26
CA ARG A 256 12.90 14.16 -15.42
C ARG A 256 11.43 14.59 -15.32
N SER A 257 11.05 15.08 -14.14
CA SER A 257 9.66 15.42 -13.81
C SER A 257 9.12 16.49 -14.79
N PRO A 258 7.99 16.25 -15.48
CA PRO A 258 7.49 17.14 -16.53
C PRO A 258 6.87 18.46 -16.00
N SER A 259 6.50 18.51 -14.72
CA SER A 259 5.90 19.68 -14.05
C SER A 259 6.60 20.00 -12.72
N GLY A 260 6.22 21.11 -12.08
CA GLY A 260 6.73 21.50 -10.77
C GLY A 260 6.58 20.39 -9.73
N LEU A 261 7.68 20.09 -9.02
CA LEU A 261 7.72 19.11 -7.93
C LEU A 261 7.74 19.87 -6.60
N PHE A 262 6.68 19.70 -5.80
CA PHE A 262 6.51 20.35 -4.50
C PHE A 262 6.71 19.34 -3.37
N ILE A 263 7.36 19.73 -2.28
CA ILE A 263 7.38 18.93 -1.05
C ILE A 263 5.97 18.94 -0.47
N SER A 264 5.39 17.77 -0.25
CA SER A 264 4.08 17.62 0.41
C SER A 264 4.21 17.39 1.90
N PHE A 265 5.28 16.73 2.35
CA PHE A 265 5.58 16.55 3.76
C PHE A 265 7.05 16.18 3.98
N THR A 266 7.65 16.68 5.05
CA THR A 266 9.01 16.31 5.50
C THR A 266 9.00 15.92 6.98
N HIS A 267 9.52 14.73 7.29
CA HIS A 267 9.53 14.20 8.64
C HIS A 267 10.89 13.61 9.01
N LEU A 268 11.57 14.24 9.97
CA LEU A 268 12.77 13.66 10.58
C LEU A 268 12.32 12.60 11.57
N VAL A 269 12.65 11.34 11.30
CA VAL A 269 12.15 10.19 12.06
C VAL A 269 13.29 9.35 12.61
N CYS A 270 13.14 8.90 13.85
CA CYS A 270 14.05 7.96 14.48
C CYS A 270 13.28 6.74 15.01
N ARG A 271 13.84 5.55 14.77
CA ARG A 271 13.41 4.26 15.31
C ARG A 271 14.48 3.76 16.27
N ASN A 272 14.10 3.36 17.46
CA ASN A 272 15.03 2.80 18.43
C ASN A 272 14.60 1.40 18.85
N ALA A 273 15.51 0.44 18.78
CA ALA A 273 15.26 -0.91 19.27
C ALA A 273 15.07 -0.91 20.79
N ILE A 274 14.04 -1.61 21.27
CA ILE A 274 13.84 -1.80 22.71
C ILE A 274 14.78 -2.92 23.19
N ALA A 275 15.64 -2.60 24.15
CA ALA A 275 16.63 -3.53 24.68
C ALA A 275 15.95 -4.77 25.31
N GLY A 276 16.44 -5.96 24.95
CA GLY A 276 15.93 -7.23 25.46
C GLY A 276 14.65 -7.75 24.78
N ASP A 277 14.14 -7.06 23.76
CA ASP A 277 12.86 -7.39 23.10
C ASP A 277 13.02 -7.66 21.59
N GLN A 278 14.16 -8.26 21.21
CA GLN A 278 14.56 -8.44 19.80
C GLN A 278 14.72 -9.90 19.37
N GLU A 279 14.69 -10.84 20.33
CA GLU A 279 14.94 -12.25 20.07
C GLU A 279 13.80 -12.88 19.27
N GLY A 280 14.14 -13.56 18.16
CA GLY A 280 13.17 -14.30 17.35
C GLY A 280 12.19 -13.46 16.51
N ARG A 281 12.42 -12.15 16.38
CA ARG A 281 11.56 -11.26 15.59
C ARG A 281 11.50 -11.63 14.11
N LEU A 282 10.28 -11.68 13.58
CA LEU A 282 9.98 -11.88 12.15
C LEU A 282 9.16 -10.72 11.55
N ASP A 283 8.79 -9.75 12.38
CA ASP A 283 8.06 -8.56 11.97
C ASP A 283 8.97 -7.52 11.29
N LEU A 284 8.34 -6.57 10.60
CA LEU A 284 9.03 -5.43 9.98
C LEU A 284 8.94 -4.21 10.90
N SER A 285 10.00 -3.39 10.93
CA SER A 285 10.00 -2.08 11.58
C SER A 285 8.93 -1.17 10.95
N HIS A 286 8.78 -1.26 9.64
CA HIS A 286 7.68 -0.67 8.90
C HIS A 286 7.10 -1.71 7.94
N PRO A 287 5.79 -2.06 8.06
CA PRO A 287 5.15 -2.99 7.14
C PRO A 287 5.29 -2.57 5.68
N VAL A 288 5.24 -3.55 4.78
CA VAL A 288 5.20 -3.28 3.34
C VAL A 288 3.94 -2.49 3.00
N HIS A 289 4.11 -1.40 2.26
CA HIS A 289 3.04 -0.49 1.87
C HIS A 289 3.39 0.21 0.56
N VAL A 290 2.42 0.95 0.02
CA VAL A 290 2.58 1.89 -1.10
C VAL A 290 2.16 3.26 -0.60
N ASP A 291 2.90 4.30 -0.98
CA ASP A 291 2.74 5.63 -0.38
C ASP A 291 1.48 6.38 -0.85
N ASN A 292 0.96 6.06 -2.04
CA ASN A 292 -0.18 6.76 -2.63
C ASN A 292 -1.42 5.90 -2.90
N CYS A 293 -1.41 4.62 -2.51
CA CYS A 293 -2.57 3.75 -2.66
C CYS A 293 -2.58 2.62 -1.61
N LEU A 294 -3.74 2.05 -1.37
CA LEU A 294 -3.91 0.91 -0.48
C LEU A 294 -3.59 -0.37 -1.25
N LEU A 295 -2.42 -0.94 -0.99
CA LEU A 295 -2.00 -2.23 -1.57
C LEU A 295 -2.82 -3.38 -0.96
N GLU A 296 -3.45 -4.18 -1.81
CA GLU A 296 -4.04 -5.47 -1.46
C GLU A 296 -3.14 -6.60 -2.00
N PRO A 297 -2.34 -7.25 -1.14
CA PRO A 297 -1.35 -8.23 -1.58
C PRO A 297 -1.93 -9.45 -2.29
N GLU A 298 -3.13 -9.89 -1.91
CA GLU A 298 -3.78 -11.09 -2.44
C GLU A 298 -4.22 -10.91 -3.89
N THR A 299 -4.79 -9.73 -4.22
CA THR A 299 -5.26 -9.39 -5.57
C THR A 299 -4.21 -8.60 -6.36
N LYS A 300 -3.10 -8.19 -5.72
CA LYS A 300 -2.06 -7.32 -6.28
C LYS A 300 -2.61 -5.97 -6.80
N GLN A 301 -3.77 -5.56 -6.29
CA GLN A 301 -4.40 -4.29 -6.64
C GLN A 301 -3.92 -3.18 -5.70
N CYS A 302 -3.92 -1.95 -6.19
CA CYS A 302 -3.59 -0.79 -5.39
C CYS A 302 -4.64 0.30 -5.56
N TRP A 303 -5.39 0.55 -4.50
CA TRP A 303 -6.56 1.42 -4.53
C TRP A 303 -6.19 2.86 -4.19
N LYS A 304 -6.32 3.76 -5.17
CA LYS A 304 -6.09 5.21 -4.98
C LYS A 304 -7.32 5.85 -4.33
N GLU A 305 -7.55 5.58 -3.05
CA GLU A 305 -8.67 6.14 -2.27
C GLU A 305 -8.29 6.41 -0.80
N PRO A 306 -9.03 7.26 -0.07
CA PRO A 306 -8.80 7.46 1.36
C PRO A 306 -8.81 6.14 2.15
N PRO A 307 -7.93 5.94 3.15
CA PRO A 307 -7.04 6.94 3.75
C PRO A 307 -5.68 7.11 3.06
N ALA A 308 -5.45 6.55 1.85
CA ALA A 308 -4.18 6.73 1.17
C ALA A 308 -3.94 8.19 0.76
N PHE A 309 -2.67 8.61 0.77
CA PHE A 309 -2.27 9.94 0.31
C PHE A 309 -2.14 9.94 -1.22
N ILE A 310 -3.26 9.87 -1.92
CA ILE A 310 -3.33 9.70 -3.39
C ILE A 310 -2.62 10.79 -4.21
N HIS A 311 -2.30 11.93 -3.57
CA HIS A 311 -1.59 13.04 -4.18
C HIS A 311 -0.05 12.90 -4.13
N ARG A 312 0.48 11.89 -3.44
CA ARG A 312 1.93 11.62 -3.41
C ARG A 312 2.35 11.01 -4.75
N ASP A 313 3.31 11.66 -5.40
CA ASP A 313 3.82 11.26 -6.71
C ASP A 313 5.22 10.65 -6.58
N LEU A 314 6.06 11.22 -5.71
CA LEU A 314 7.43 10.76 -5.46
C LEU A 314 7.70 10.68 -3.95
N SER A 315 8.54 9.73 -3.55
CA SER A 315 8.94 9.51 -2.16
C SER A 315 10.45 9.41 -2.06
N ALA A 316 10.98 9.79 -0.89
CA ALA A 316 12.39 9.72 -0.63
C ALA A 316 12.73 9.49 0.84
N ILE A 317 13.85 8.81 1.08
CA ILE A 317 14.40 8.54 2.40
C ILE A 317 15.88 8.91 2.39
N LEU A 318 16.25 9.94 3.15
CA LEU A 318 17.64 10.35 3.34
C LEU A 318 18.14 9.85 4.70
N TYR A 319 19.13 8.97 4.67
CA TYR A 319 19.69 8.33 5.86
C TYR A 319 20.71 9.21 6.57
N LEU A 320 20.68 9.17 7.91
CA LEU A 320 21.53 10.00 8.75
C LEU A 320 22.66 9.20 9.41
N ASN A 321 22.51 7.88 9.55
CA ASN A 321 23.46 7.06 10.28
C ASN A 321 23.39 5.59 9.86
N ASP A 322 24.35 4.79 10.33
CA ASP A 322 24.50 3.35 10.10
C ASP A 322 25.04 2.58 11.33
N ASN A 323 25.15 3.23 12.48
CA ASN A 323 25.55 2.62 13.75
C ASN A 323 24.38 1.89 14.45
N PHE A 324 23.71 1.00 13.70
CA PHE A 324 22.60 0.16 14.15
C PHE A 324 22.55 -1.14 13.34
N ASP A 325 21.83 -2.14 13.85
CA ASP A 325 21.64 -3.43 13.18
C ASP A 325 20.22 -3.55 12.59
N GLY A 326 20.13 -4.18 11.42
CA GLY A 326 18.87 -4.32 10.66
C GLY A 326 18.45 -3.02 9.99
N GLY A 327 17.14 -2.72 9.93
CA GLY A 327 16.62 -1.44 9.44
C GLY A 327 16.83 -1.15 7.95
N GLU A 328 17.14 -2.15 7.14
CA GLU A 328 17.23 -2.04 5.68
C GLU A 328 15.87 -1.68 5.07
N LEU A 329 15.87 -0.80 4.07
CA LEU A 329 14.72 -0.62 3.19
C LEU A 329 14.65 -1.80 2.22
N ILE A 330 13.47 -2.38 2.08
CA ILE A 330 13.19 -3.44 1.12
C ILE A 330 12.13 -2.96 0.14
N PHE A 331 12.35 -3.23 -1.15
CA PHE A 331 11.30 -3.18 -2.16
C PHE A 331 10.74 -4.57 -2.37
N THR A 332 9.45 -4.67 -2.66
CA THR A 332 8.78 -5.95 -2.94
C THR A 332 7.95 -5.87 -4.21
N ASN A 333 7.55 -7.03 -4.70
CA ASN A 333 6.40 -7.12 -5.61
C ASN A 333 5.12 -6.68 -4.88
N ARG A 334 4.03 -6.53 -5.65
CA ARG A 334 2.70 -6.22 -5.09
C ARG A 334 2.13 -7.31 -4.17
N ASP A 335 2.70 -8.51 -4.17
CA ASP A 335 2.38 -9.57 -3.21
C ASP A 335 2.86 -9.29 -1.78
N ALA A 336 3.57 -8.17 -1.57
CA ALA A 336 4.13 -7.70 -0.30
C ALA A 336 5.06 -8.70 0.41
N LYS A 337 5.53 -9.74 -0.29
CA LYS A 337 6.32 -10.87 0.26
C LYS A 337 7.63 -11.05 -0.50
N THR A 338 7.59 -10.97 -1.82
CA THR A 338 8.74 -11.21 -2.69
C THR A 338 9.63 -9.97 -2.71
N VAL A 339 10.72 -9.99 -1.95
CA VAL A 339 11.71 -8.90 -1.92
C VAL A 339 12.47 -8.85 -3.24
N THR A 340 12.45 -7.69 -3.89
CA THR A 340 13.10 -7.45 -5.19
C THR A 340 14.43 -6.71 -5.06
N ALA A 341 14.55 -5.82 -4.07
CA ALA A 341 15.78 -5.09 -3.79
C ALA A 341 15.89 -4.71 -2.31
N ARG A 342 17.12 -4.46 -1.88
CA ARG A 342 17.45 -4.05 -0.50
C ARG A 342 18.41 -2.87 -0.54
N VAL A 343 18.17 -1.89 0.31
CA VAL A 343 19.06 -0.74 0.47
C VAL A 343 19.47 -0.61 1.94
N LYS A 344 20.77 -0.77 2.18
CA LYS A 344 21.36 -0.57 3.50
C LYS A 344 21.54 0.93 3.79
N PRO A 345 21.07 1.45 4.93
CA PRO A 345 21.29 2.83 5.34
C PRO A 345 22.76 3.18 5.55
N SER A 346 23.13 4.42 5.26
CA SER A 346 24.42 5.04 5.58
C SER A 346 24.27 6.57 5.60
N CYS A 347 25.11 7.29 6.34
CA CYS A 347 25.04 8.75 6.36
C CYS A 347 25.05 9.33 4.93
N GLY A 348 24.09 10.21 4.65
CA GLY A 348 24.01 10.93 3.37
C GLY A 348 23.59 10.09 2.16
N ARG A 349 23.19 8.83 2.37
CA ARG A 349 22.56 8.00 1.35
C ARG A 349 21.08 8.37 1.22
N LEU A 350 20.66 8.67 0.00
CA LEU A 350 19.29 8.98 -0.37
C LEU A 350 18.72 7.84 -1.21
N VAL A 351 17.53 7.38 -0.88
CA VAL A 351 16.71 6.56 -1.77
C VAL A 351 15.57 7.41 -2.30
N GLY A 352 15.34 7.42 -3.61
CA GLY A 352 14.19 8.09 -4.23
C GLY A 352 13.43 7.10 -5.11
N PHE A 353 12.10 7.18 -5.10
CA PHE A 353 11.26 6.29 -5.92
C PHE A 353 9.87 6.89 -6.19
N SER A 354 9.20 6.48 -7.28
CA SER A 354 7.80 6.85 -7.53
C SER A 354 6.89 6.24 -6.46
N SER A 355 5.95 7.02 -5.92
CA SER A 355 5.11 6.61 -4.76
C SER A 355 4.03 5.58 -5.10
N GLY A 356 3.97 5.17 -6.36
CA GLY A 356 2.92 4.37 -6.97
C GLY A 356 3.05 2.87 -6.73
N PRO A 357 2.12 2.10 -7.33
CA PRO A 357 1.96 0.67 -7.07
C PRO A 357 3.10 -0.20 -7.65
N VAL A 358 4.06 0.39 -8.36
CA VAL A 358 5.28 -0.29 -8.84
C VAL A 358 6.40 -0.31 -7.79
N ASN A 359 6.26 0.46 -6.70
CA ASN A 359 7.24 0.54 -5.61
C ASN A 359 6.67 0.19 -4.22
N PRO A 360 6.01 -0.96 -4.02
CA PRO A 360 5.77 -1.49 -2.68
C PRO A 360 7.08 -1.61 -1.90
N HIS A 361 7.09 -1.13 -0.67
CA HIS A 361 8.31 -1.10 0.13
C HIS A 361 8.03 -1.17 1.64
N GLY A 362 9.01 -1.63 2.39
CA GLY A 362 8.97 -1.76 3.85
C GLY A 362 10.35 -1.60 4.47
N VAL A 363 10.44 -1.70 5.79
CA VAL A 363 11.71 -1.60 6.52
C VAL A 363 11.87 -2.81 7.43
N THR A 364 12.97 -3.54 7.27
CA THR A 364 13.30 -4.68 8.15
C THR A 364 13.45 -4.23 9.60
N ALA A 365 13.26 -5.16 10.55
CA ALA A 365 13.38 -4.87 11.97
C ALA A 365 14.70 -4.14 12.31
N VAL A 366 14.62 -3.10 13.14
CA VAL A 366 15.82 -2.53 13.79
C VAL A 366 16.07 -3.35 15.04
N THR A 367 17.15 -4.12 15.05
CA THR A 367 17.42 -5.11 16.12
C THR A 367 18.41 -4.61 17.17
N SER A 368 19.12 -3.52 16.88
CA SER A 368 20.04 -2.87 17.82
C SER A 368 20.24 -1.41 17.43
N GLY A 369 20.42 -0.53 18.40
CA GLY A 369 20.71 0.88 18.17
C GLY A 369 19.49 1.72 17.72
N ARG A 370 19.79 2.88 17.15
CA ARG A 370 18.82 3.90 16.74
C ARG A 370 19.02 4.25 15.28
N ARG A 371 18.02 4.00 14.44
CA ARG A 371 18.00 4.36 13.01
C ARG A 371 17.30 5.69 12.83
N CYS A 372 17.97 6.68 12.27
CA CYS A 372 17.37 7.98 11.95
C CYS A 372 17.44 8.28 10.44
N SER A 373 16.36 8.86 9.92
CA SER A 373 16.24 9.25 8.51
C SER A 373 15.30 10.43 8.34
N LEU A 374 15.48 11.20 7.27
CA LEU A 374 14.50 12.17 6.80
C LEU A 374 13.61 11.49 5.76
N ALA A 375 12.33 11.32 6.08
CA ALA A 375 11.32 10.86 5.13
C ALA A 375 10.68 12.06 4.43
N LEU A 376 10.66 12.04 3.10
CA LEU A 376 10.13 13.12 2.28
C LEU A 376 9.14 12.58 1.25
N TRP A 377 8.06 13.32 1.07
CA TRP A 377 7.08 13.05 0.04
C TRP A 377 6.89 14.28 -0.83
N PHE A 378 6.62 14.04 -2.11
CA PHE A 378 6.47 15.09 -3.11
C PHE A 378 5.19 14.89 -3.92
N THR A 379 4.70 15.98 -4.46
CA THR A 379 3.52 16.04 -5.32
C THR A 379 3.75 16.95 -6.52
N LYS A 380 3.11 16.63 -7.65
CA LYS A 380 3.01 17.48 -8.83
C LYS A 380 1.96 18.58 -8.65
N GLN A 381 1.10 18.45 -7.65
CA GLN A 381 -0.05 19.32 -7.42
C GLN A 381 0.25 20.33 -6.32
N LYS A 382 0.44 21.61 -6.69
CA LYS A 382 0.72 22.71 -5.76
C LYS A 382 -0.26 22.81 -4.58
N LEU A 383 -1.52 22.39 -4.76
CA LEU A 383 -2.53 22.38 -3.69
C LEU A 383 -2.12 21.52 -2.48
N TYR A 384 -1.37 20.43 -2.70
CA TYR A 384 -0.95 19.49 -1.65
C TYR A 384 0.49 19.73 -1.18
N ARG A 385 1.06 20.91 -1.42
CA ARG A 385 2.36 21.28 -0.88
C ARG A 385 2.29 21.44 0.65
N ASP A 386 3.42 21.27 1.30
CA ASP A 386 3.57 21.38 2.75
C ASP A 386 3.32 22.82 3.22
N MET A 387 2.15 23.07 3.82
CA MET A 387 1.79 24.40 4.34
C MET A 387 2.55 24.74 5.63
N GLU A 388 2.94 23.75 6.44
CA GLU A 388 3.75 23.98 7.65
C GLU A 388 5.16 24.46 7.25
N ARG A 389 5.67 23.96 6.13
CA ARG A 389 6.93 24.44 5.55
C ARG A 389 6.85 25.92 5.12
N GLU A 390 5.76 26.34 4.47
CA GLU A 390 5.57 27.76 4.12
C GLU A 390 5.46 28.65 5.37
N GLU A 391 4.82 28.17 6.44
CA GLU A 391 4.79 28.86 7.74
C GLU A 391 6.20 29.01 8.33
N ALA A 392 7.02 27.95 8.26
CA ALA A 392 8.41 27.99 8.73
C ALA A 392 9.25 29.03 7.97
N GLU A 393 9.07 29.14 6.66
CA GLU A 393 9.73 30.14 5.81
C GLU A 393 9.27 31.57 6.14
N ALA A 394 7.96 31.75 6.40
CA ALA A 394 7.41 33.04 6.78
C ALA A 394 7.96 33.54 8.13
N LEU A 395 8.17 32.63 9.10
CA LEU A 395 8.82 32.97 10.38
C LEU A 395 10.23 33.52 10.16
N TRP A 396 11.04 32.89 9.31
CA TRP A 396 12.37 33.40 8.99
C TRP A 396 12.35 34.72 8.22
N ALA A 397 11.40 34.91 7.31
CA ALA A 397 11.24 36.17 6.59
C ALA A 397 10.90 37.33 7.55
N ALA A 398 10.03 37.08 8.53
CA ALA A 398 9.68 38.06 9.57
C ALA A 398 10.88 38.39 10.48
N ASP A 399 11.73 37.42 10.78
CA ASP A 399 12.95 37.59 11.60
C ASP A 399 14.13 38.20 10.80
N GLY A 400 13.93 38.59 9.54
CA GLY A 400 14.97 39.15 8.67
C GLY A 400 16.02 38.12 8.21
N GLN A 401 15.74 36.83 8.37
CA GLN A 401 16.62 35.72 8.01
C GLN A 401 16.12 34.98 6.74
N SER A 402 15.79 35.73 5.69
CA SER A 402 15.17 35.17 4.48
C SER A 402 15.98 34.03 3.87
N VAL A 403 15.28 32.93 3.56
CA VAL A 403 15.85 31.78 2.84
C VAL A 403 15.45 31.92 1.38
N VAL A 404 16.40 32.34 0.54
CA VAL A 404 16.42 32.34 -0.94
C VAL A 404 15.16 32.90 -1.65
N LYS A 405 15.37 34.00 -2.38
CA LYS A 405 14.39 34.65 -3.26
C LYS A 405 13.78 33.65 -4.26
N LYS A 406 12.44 33.65 -4.36
CA LYS A 406 11.74 33.17 -5.56
C LYS A 406 12.11 34.09 -6.72
N ASP A 407 12.63 33.50 -7.78
CA ASP A 407 12.48 34.07 -9.11
C ASP A 407 10.98 34.03 -9.42
N GLU A 408 10.34 35.19 -9.24
CA GLU A 408 9.13 35.52 -9.97
C GLU A 408 9.59 35.82 -11.40
N GLU A 409 9.29 34.96 -12.37
CA GLU A 409 9.07 35.35 -13.76
C GLU A 409 8.46 34.17 -14.56
N GLU A 410 7.26 34.46 -15.08
CA GLU A 410 6.44 33.81 -16.13
C GLU A 410 5.85 32.39 -15.95
#